data_AF-H3H5T3-F1
#
_entry.id   AF-H3H5T3-F1
#
_cell.length_a   1.000
_cell.length_b   1.000
_cell.length_c   1.000
_cell.angle_alpha   90.00
_cell.angle_beta   90.00
_cell.angle_gamma   90.00
#
_symmetry.space_group_name_H-M   'P 1'
#
loop_
_entity.id
_entity.type
_entity.pdbx_description
1 polymer ?
#
loop_
_entity_poly.entity_id
_entity_poly.type
_entity_poly.pdbx_seq_one_letter_code
_entity_poly.pdbx_strand_id
1 'polypeptide(L)'
;MKLGRIVASLALGVVGLTSSDSPMTVQAATCSASAFSILPSTYNLDVCVGNNLNSVLLALASTSSTCTLTDLLALESDTQLLSLVSLGQDIVASPSSISSLVYSYMADTSSSDMDAFCSTLNTVISPCLLGLLPTLLPVLQADLTCCSEVGDLVDLLAFFVPSNVTTNSFVLNELVNGVNQFFCSSIGSSTCGYNTFSQMTSTYSSSEFTLLESVVMPFVTISSGEECTAMKGESYTDTASLASASTIDYSCCIDHMRPLIKSIQDGFEYLFDDTTIDVLNGMIEFSSSGGKFVDSVPGTASCTFTDTCSDPSYLIAQQTATRTPGTNDPVQFRRNGVQQRL
;
A
#
# COMPACT_ATOMS: atom_id res chain seq x y z
N MET A 1 -17.93 -29.42 -8.52
CA MET A 1 -17.03 -30.51 -9.01
C MET A 1 -15.81 -29.92 -9.73
N LYS A 2 -14.73 -29.53 -9.05
CA LYS A 2 -13.39 -29.32 -9.66
C LYS A 2 -12.19 -29.45 -8.67
N LEU A 3 -12.39 -29.77 -7.39
CA LEU A 3 -11.29 -29.83 -6.41
C LEU A 3 -10.41 -31.10 -6.54
N GLY A 4 -11.02 -32.25 -6.89
CA GLY A 4 -10.29 -33.53 -7.03
C GLY A 4 -9.32 -33.59 -8.21
N ARG A 5 -9.41 -32.66 -9.18
CA ARG A 5 -8.46 -32.56 -10.30
C ARG A 5 -7.24 -31.70 -9.96
N ILE A 6 -7.32 -30.81 -8.98
CA ILE A 6 -6.23 -29.87 -8.63
C ILE A 6 -5.19 -30.56 -7.73
N VAL A 7 -5.64 -31.35 -6.76
CA VAL A 7 -4.74 -32.17 -5.92
C VAL A 7 -4.05 -33.26 -6.75
N ALA A 8 -4.72 -33.83 -7.75
CA ALA A 8 -4.13 -34.81 -8.65
C ALA A 8 -3.05 -34.21 -9.57
N SER A 9 -3.24 -32.97 -10.07
CA SER A 9 -2.24 -32.29 -10.91
C SER A 9 -1.00 -31.83 -10.12
N LEU A 10 -1.18 -31.38 -8.87
CA LEU A 10 -0.07 -30.98 -7.99
C LEU A 10 0.70 -32.20 -7.46
N ALA A 11 0.04 -33.33 -7.18
CA ALA A 11 0.70 -34.56 -6.76
C ALA A 11 1.43 -35.29 -7.91
N LEU A 12 0.96 -35.17 -9.17
CA LEU A 12 1.63 -35.76 -10.33
C LEU A 12 2.86 -34.95 -10.80
N GLY A 13 2.94 -33.66 -10.51
CA GLY A 13 4.12 -32.82 -10.80
C GLY A 13 5.35 -33.18 -9.96
N VAL A 14 5.15 -33.69 -8.74
CA VAL A 14 6.23 -34.06 -7.81
C VAL A 14 6.83 -35.45 -8.15
N VAL A 15 6.11 -36.30 -8.89
CA VAL A 15 6.59 -37.65 -9.28
C VAL A 15 7.23 -37.67 -10.68
N GLY A 16 7.12 -36.59 -11.47
CA GLY A 16 7.63 -36.53 -12.85
C GLY A 16 9.03 -35.94 -13.03
N LEU A 17 9.66 -35.37 -11.99
CA LEU A 17 10.92 -34.61 -12.10
C LEU A 17 12.20 -35.46 -11.99
N THR A 18 12.13 -36.79 -12.16
CA THR A 18 13.30 -37.66 -12.24
C THR A 18 13.47 -38.31 -13.62
N SER A 19 13.60 -37.49 -14.67
CA SER A 19 14.20 -37.81 -15.98
C SER A 19 13.84 -36.66 -16.94
N SER A 20 14.73 -35.84 -17.48
CA SER A 20 15.82 -36.23 -18.39
C SER A 20 16.63 -34.97 -18.70
N ASP A 21 17.96 -35.08 -18.72
CA ASP A 21 18.85 -34.10 -19.34
C ASP A 21 18.60 -34.05 -20.86
N SER A 22 18.28 -32.87 -21.41
CA SER A 22 18.60 -32.48 -22.80
C SER A 22 18.42 -30.96 -23.01
N PRO A 23 19.30 -30.29 -23.76
CA PRO A 23 19.29 -28.84 -23.92
C PRO A 23 18.21 -28.42 -24.91
N MET A 24 17.20 -27.68 -24.44
CA MET A 24 16.15 -27.14 -25.30
C MET A 24 16.60 -25.82 -25.95
N THR A 25 16.59 -25.81 -27.27
CA THR A 25 16.63 -24.63 -28.13
C THR A 25 15.48 -23.67 -27.77
N VAL A 26 15.81 -22.40 -27.57
CA VAL A 26 14.90 -21.31 -27.18
C VAL A 26 13.84 -21.10 -28.28
N GLN A 27 12.66 -21.66 -28.04
CA GLN A 27 11.43 -21.31 -28.75
C GLN A 27 10.84 -20.08 -28.05
N ALA A 28 10.34 -19.09 -28.82
CA ALA A 28 9.70 -17.90 -28.27
C ALA A 28 8.66 -18.34 -27.22
N ALA A 29 8.85 -17.93 -25.97
CA ALA A 29 8.05 -18.38 -24.83
C ALA A 29 6.60 -17.97 -25.04
N THR A 30 5.76 -18.89 -25.51
CA THR A 30 4.32 -18.70 -25.46
C THR A 30 3.94 -18.83 -23.99
N CYS A 31 3.66 -17.71 -23.33
CA CYS A 31 3.14 -17.70 -21.96
C CYS A 31 1.88 -18.55 -21.91
N SER A 32 1.99 -19.76 -21.37
CA SER A 32 0.89 -20.71 -21.42
C SER A 32 -0.10 -20.33 -20.34
N ALA A 33 -1.30 -19.94 -20.76
CA ALA A 33 -2.44 -19.59 -19.93
C ALA A 33 -3.03 -20.83 -19.23
N SER A 34 -2.25 -21.56 -18.44
CA SER A 34 -2.83 -22.31 -17.34
C SER A 34 -3.27 -21.28 -16.29
N ALA A 35 -4.32 -20.54 -16.63
CA ALA A 35 -4.95 -19.54 -15.80
C ALA A 35 -5.31 -20.20 -14.49
N PHE A 36 -4.60 -19.83 -13.44
CA PHE A 36 -5.03 -20.13 -12.09
C PHE A 36 -6.30 -19.32 -11.88
N SER A 37 -7.46 -19.96 -12.00
CA SER A 37 -8.78 -19.31 -11.81
C SER A 37 -8.99 -18.73 -10.41
N ILE A 38 -7.99 -18.89 -9.55
CA ILE A 38 -7.87 -18.47 -8.16
C ILE A 38 -7.06 -17.18 -8.04
N LEU A 39 -6.39 -16.77 -9.11
CA LEU A 39 -5.65 -15.52 -9.17
C LEU A 39 -6.44 -14.53 -10.02
N PRO A 40 -6.46 -13.25 -9.64
CA PRO A 40 -6.99 -12.21 -10.49
C PRO A 40 -6.32 -12.27 -11.87
N SER A 41 -7.10 -12.18 -12.93
CA SER A 41 -6.57 -12.00 -14.30
C SER A 41 -6.11 -10.56 -14.56
N THR A 42 -6.36 -9.64 -13.62
CA THR A 42 -5.90 -8.25 -13.70
C THR A 42 -4.37 -8.23 -13.67
N TYR A 43 -3.77 -7.42 -14.55
CA TYR A 43 -2.31 -7.32 -14.72
C TYR A 43 -1.63 -8.65 -15.08
N ASN A 44 -2.38 -9.58 -15.68
CA ASN A 44 -1.90 -10.89 -16.13
C ASN A 44 -1.25 -11.74 -15.02
N LEU A 45 -1.65 -11.53 -13.76
CA LEU A 45 -1.05 -12.17 -12.59
C LEU A 45 -1.22 -13.70 -12.60
N ASP A 46 -2.37 -14.18 -13.05
CA ASP A 46 -2.67 -15.61 -13.19
C ASP A 46 -1.74 -16.31 -14.21
N VAL A 47 -1.44 -15.66 -15.33
CA VAL A 47 -0.50 -16.15 -16.34
C VAL A 47 0.94 -16.05 -15.84
N CYS A 48 1.31 -14.94 -15.21
CA CYS A 48 2.64 -14.74 -14.64
C CYS A 48 2.97 -15.82 -13.59
N VAL A 49 2.08 -16.04 -12.61
CA VAL A 49 2.23 -17.12 -11.61
C VAL A 49 2.13 -18.50 -12.27
N GLY A 50 1.28 -18.66 -13.28
CA GLY A 50 1.21 -19.82 -14.16
C GLY A 50 2.56 -20.28 -14.67
N ASN A 51 3.30 -19.36 -15.28
CA ASN A 51 4.59 -19.63 -15.90
C ASN A 51 5.74 -19.72 -14.88
N ASN A 52 5.54 -19.20 -13.67
CA ASN A 52 6.52 -19.23 -12.58
C ASN A 52 6.13 -20.17 -11.42
N LEU A 53 5.21 -21.12 -11.68
CA LEU A 53 4.58 -21.93 -10.64
C LEU A 53 5.57 -22.68 -9.75
N ASN A 54 6.64 -23.25 -10.31
CA ASN A 54 7.62 -23.99 -9.52
C ASN A 54 8.29 -23.09 -8.47
N SER A 55 8.71 -21.89 -8.86
CA SER A 55 9.31 -20.92 -7.95
C SER A 55 8.32 -20.43 -6.89
N VAL A 56 7.05 -20.23 -7.28
CA VAL A 56 5.97 -19.84 -6.37
C VAL A 56 5.68 -20.94 -5.34
N LEU A 57 5.62 -22.20 -5.77
CA LEU A 57 5.42 -23.35 -4.88
C LEU A 57 6.61 -23.56 -3.94
N LEU A 58 7.83 -23.35 -4.41
CA LEU A 58 9.03 -23.41 -3.57
C LEU A 58 9.02 -22.30 -2.51
N ALA A 59 8.62 -21.07 -2.88
CA ALA A 59 8.45 -19.96 -1.95
C ALA A 59 7.40 -20.33 -0.87
N LEU A 60 6.22 -20.80 -1.27
CA LEU A 60 5.16 -21.24 -0.35
C LEU A 60 5.59 -22.39 0.57
N ALA A 61 6.31 -23.38 0.03
CA ALA A 61 6.81 -24.49 0.83
C ALA A 61 7.79 -24.00 1.91
N SER A 62 8.66 -23.05 1.56
CA SER A 62 9.64 -22.46 2.47
C SER A 62 9.03 -21.58 3.57
N THR A 63 7.82 -21.06 3.36
CA THR A 63 7.13 -20.14 4.28
C THR A 63 5.97 -20.78 5.02
N SER A 64 5.79 -22.09 4.90
CA SER A 64 4.67 -22.85 5.48
C SER A 64 4.47 -22.70 7.00
N SER A 65 5.45 -22.16 7.72
CA SER A 65 5.36 -21.84 9.16
C SER A 65 4.78 -20.44 9.45
N THR A 66 4.80 -19.53 8.49
CA THR A 66 4.29 -18.15 8.61
C THR A 66 3.18 -17.84 7.59
N CYS A 67 3.02 -18.66 6.56
CA CYS A 67 2.02 -18.50 5.52
C CYS A 67 1.70 -19.86 4.88
N THR A 68 0.45 -20.26 4.93
CA THR A 68 0.00 -21.49 4.25
C THR A 68 -0.78 -21.15 2.99
N LEU A 69 -0.86 -22.13 2.08
CA LEU A 69 -1.73 -22.01 0.91
C LEU A 69 -3.20 -21.81 1.34
N THR A 70 -3.62 -22.44 2.44
CA THR A 70 -4.99 -22.27 2.97
C THR A 70 -5.24 -20.82 3.40
N ASP A 71 -4.26 -20.15 4.01
CA ASP A 71 -4.39 -18.74 4.41
C ASP A 71 -4.57 -17.84 3.18
N LEU A 72 -3.78 -18.06 2.12
CA LEU A 72 -3.93 -17.32 0.87
C LEU A 72 -5.28 -17.58 0.19
N LEU A 73 -5.76 -18.82 0.23
CA LEU A 73 -7.07 -19.17 -0.33
C LEU A 73 -8.22 -18.52 0.44
N ALA A 74 -8.07 -18.31 1.75
CA ALA A 74 -9.08 -17.64 2.55
C ALA A 74 -9.29 -16.18 2.09
N LEU A 75 -8.23 -15.51 1.63
CA LEU A 75 -8.28 -14.12 1.13
C LEU A 75 -9.23 -13.93 -0.05
N GLU A 76 -9.43 -14.96 -0.89
CA GLU A 76 -10.33 -14.88 -2.04
C GLU A 76 -11.80 -14.70 -1.65
N SER A 77 -12.14 -15.10 -0.43
CA SER A 77 -13.48 -15.02 0.13
C SER A 77 -13.59 -13.98 1.24
N ASP A 78 -12.51 -13.25 1.52
CA ASP A 78 -12.49 -12.22 2.55
C ASP A 78 -13.26 -10.99 2.05
N THR A 79 -14.44 -10.78 2.64
CA THR A 79 -15.36 -9.72 2.19
C THR A 79 -14.78 -8.33 2.38
N GLN A 80 -13.93 -8.11 3.39
CA GLN A 80 -13.37 -6.79 3.68
C GLN A 80 -12.27 -6.45 2.69
N LEU A 81 -11.41 -7.41 2.39
CA LEU A 81 -10.40 -7.26 1.34
C LEU A 81 -11.05 -7.07 -0.03
N LEU A 82 -12.08 -7.87 -0.36
CA LEU A 82 -12.82 -7.73 -1.62
C LEU A 82 -13.52 -6.37 -1.74
N SER A 83 -14.07 -5.84 -0.64
CA SER A 83 -14.68 -4.51 -0.63
C SER A 83 -13.66 -3.40 -0.88
N LEU A 84 -12.47 -3.50 -0.28
CA LEU A 84 -11.38 -2.56 -0.52
C LEU A 84 -10.85 -2.65 -1.97
N VAL A 85 -10.73 -3.85 -2.52
CA VAL A 85 -10.36 -4.06 -3.93
C VAL A 85 -11.41 -3.46 -4.86
N SER A 86 -12.70 -3.65 -4.57
CA SER A 86 -13.80 -3.05 -5.34
C SER A 86 -13.72 -1.53 -5.30
N LEU A 87 -13.50 -0.92 -4.12
CA LEU A 87 -13.31 0.52 -4.00
C LEU A 87 -12.17 1.01 -4.90
N GLY A 88 -11.03 0.33 -4.88
CA GLY A 88 -9.90 0.68 -5.75
C GLY A 88 -10.24 0.60 -7.24
N GLN A 89 -10.96 -0.44 -7.65
CA GLN A 89 -11.42 -0.60 -9.03
C GLN A 89 -12.39 0.51 -9.44
N ASP A 90 -13.33 0.87 -8.57
CA ASP A 90 -14.30 1.93 -8.82
C ASP A 90 -13.63 3.30 -8.91
N ILE A 91 -12.63 3.58 -8.06
CA ILE A 91 -11.82 4.81 -8.13
C ILE A 91 -11.07 4.88 -9.47
N VAL A 92 -10.44 3.78 -9.90
CA VAL A 92 -9.73 3.74 -11.20
C VAL A 92 -10.71 3.93 -12.36
N ALA A 93 -11.89 3.32 -12.29
CA ALA A 93 -12.92 3.44 -13.32
C ALA A 93 -13.57 4.83 -13.35
N SER A 94 -13.59 5.55 -12.22
CA SER A 94 -14.22 6.87 -12.10
C SER A 94 -13.46 7.78 -11.12
N PRO A 95 -12.26 8.28 -11.49
CA PRO A 95 -11.40 9.05 -10.58
C PRO A 95 -12.05 10.34 -10.07
N SER A 96 -12.90 10.98 -10.88
CA SER A 96 -13.66 12.18 -10.48
C SER A 96 -14.65 11.93 -9.34
N SER A 97 -14.99 10.67 -9.08
CA SER A 97 -15.95 10.25 -8.04
C SER A 97 -15.26 9.80 -6.75
N ILE A 98 -13.93 9.94 -6.63
CA ILE A 98 -13.14 9.43 -5.51
C ILE A 98 -13.70 9.83 -4.15
N SER A 99 -14.06 11.11 -3.96
CA SER A 99 -14.60 11.59 -2.68
C SER A 99 -15.91 10.87 -2.31
N SER A 100 -16.84 10.74 -3.25
CA SER A 100 -18.13 10.05 -3.00
C SER A 100 -17.98 8.53 -2.80
N LEU A 101 -17.03 7.91 -3.49
CA LEU A 101 -16.75 6.48 -3.37
C LEU A 101 -16.12 6.18 -2.01
N VAL A 102 -15.09 6.95 -1.62
CA VAL A 102 -14.44 6.82 -0.32
C VAL A 102 -15.43 7.12 0.81
N TYR A 103 -16.25 8.18 0.68
CA TYR A 103 -17.28 8.47 1.68
C TYR A 103 -18.25 7.31 1.87
N SER A 104 -18.79 6.76 0.77
CA SER A 104 -19.71 5.62 0.84
C SER A 104 -19.05 4.41 1.52
N TYR A 105 -17.80 4.11 1.16
CA TYR A 105 -17.04 3.03 1.79
C TYR A 105 -16.86 3.26 3.29
N MET A 106 -16.47 4.47 3.72
CA MET A 106 -16.33 4.80 5.14
C MET A 106 -17.66 4.68 5.89
N ALA A 107 -18.76 5.14 5.29
CA ALA A 107 -20.08 5.12 5.90
C ALA A 107 -20.65 3.69 6.04
N ASP A 108 -20.33 2.81 5.09
CA ASP A 108 -20.77 1.42 5.09
C ASP A 108 -19.88 0.51 5.97
N THR A 109 -18.70 1.00 6.39
CA THR A 109 -17.74 0.22 7.20
C THR A 109 -18.09 0.30 8.69
N SER A 110 -18.51 -0.83 9.28
CA SER A 110 -18.71 -0.94 10.73
C SER A 110 -17.41 -1.17 11.50
N SER A 111 -17.47 -1.07 12.84
CA SER A 111 -16.31 -1.40 13.68
C SER A 111 -15.89 -2.86 13.51
N SER A 112 -16.87 -3.77 13.40
CA SER A 112 -16.61 -5.19 13.16
C SER A 112 -15.99 -5.48 11.79
N ASP A 113 -16.32 -4.67 10.78
CA ASP A 113 -15.71 -4.78 9.46
C ASP A 113 -14.24 -4.39 9.51
N MET A 114 -13.92 -3.28 10.19
CA MET A 114 -12.53 -2.86 10.40
C MET A 114 -11.75 -3.84 11.28
N ASP A 115 -12.36 -4.39 12.34
CA ASP A 115 -11.73 -5.42 13.18
C ASP A 115 -11.44 -6.69 12.37
N ALA A 116 -12.34 -7.09 11.47
CA ALA A 116 -12.13 -8.21 10.57
C ALA A 116 -11.00 -7.94 9.56
N PHE A 117 -10.98 -6.76 8.93
CA PHE A 117 -9.87 -6.34 8.08
C PHE A 117 -8.54 -6.39 8.83
N CYS A 118 -8.49 -5.83 10.03
CA CYS A 118 -7.30 -5.83 10.86
C CYS A 118 -6.89 -7.23 11.32
N SER A 119 -7.85 -8.11 11.62
CA SER A 119 -7.56 -9.53 11.89
C SER A 119 -6.90 -10.18 10.68
N THR A 120 -7.45 -10.03 9.48
CA THR A 120 -6.89 -10.58 8.25
C THR A 120 -5.50 -9.99 7.95
N LEU A 121 -5.32 -8.68 8.16
CA LEU A 121 -4.04 -8.01 7.96
C LEU A 121 -2.96 -8.54 8.91
N ASN A 122 -3.30 -8.75 10.19
CA ASN A 122 -2.38 -9.21 11.21
C ASN A 122 -2.08 -10.72 11.13
N THR A 123 -3.06 -11.54 10.78
CA THR A 123 -2.95 -13.01 10.87
C THR A 123 -2.61 -13.68 9.54
N VAL A 124 -2.96 -13.06 8.42
CA VAL A 124 -2.75 -13.64 7.08
C VAL A 124 -1.83 -12.75 6.24
N ILE A 125 -2.24 -11.52 5.93
CA ILE A 125 -1.55 -10.71 4.91
C ILE A 125 -0.12 -10.38 5.34
N SER A 126 0.08 -9.83 6.55
CA SER A 126 1.42 -9.41 6.99
C SER A 126 2.39 -10.59 7.15
N PRO A 127 2.02 -11.70 7.80
CA PRO A 127 2.88 -12.90 7.85
C PRO A 127 3.16 -13.51 6.47
N CYS A 128 2.17 -13.53 5.57
CA CYS A 128 2.34 -14.01 4.20
C CYS A 128 3.25 -13.13 3.37
N LEU A 129 3.09 -11.81 3.41
CA LEU A 129 3.97 -10.89 2.69
C LEU A 129 5.41 -10.98 3.21
N LEU A 130 5.63 -11.06 4.53
CA LEU A 130 6.96 -11.24 5.09
C LEU A 130 7.64 -12.51 4.56
N GLY A 131 6.91 -13.64 4.52
CA GLY A 131 7.47 -14.89 4.04
C GLY A 131 7.68 -14.90 2.52
N LEU A 132 6.66 -14.50 1.76
CA LEU A 132 6.61 -14.74 0.32
C LEU A 132 7.32 -13.66 -0.48
N LEU A 133 7.16 -12.39 -0.12
CA LEU A 133 7.60 -11.26 -0.93
C LEU A 133 9.11 -11.34 -1.28
N PRO A 134 10.03 -11.66 -0.35
CA PRO A 134 11.45 -11.72 -0.66
C PRO A 134 11.83 -12.74 -1.74
N THR A 135 11.03 -13.80 -1.88
CA THR A 135 11.27 -14.87 -2.86
C THR A 135 10.45 -14.65 -4.14
N LEU A 136 9.22 -14.16 -4.01
CA LEU A 136 8.33 -13.95 -5.15
C LEU A 136 8.74 -12.72 -5.97
N LEU A 137 9.08 -11.60 -5.34
CA LEU A 137 9.39 -10.37 -6.07
C LEU A 137 10.52 -10.56 -7.11
N PRO A 138 11.67 -11.18 -6.78
CA PRO A 138 12.73 -11.43 -7.78
C PRO A 138 12.29 -12.35 -8.92
N VAL A 139 11.42 -13.33 -8.65
CA VAL A 139 10.89 -14.26 -9.67
C VAL A 139 10.02 -13.50 -10.66
N LEU A 140 9.11 -12.65 -10.16
CA LEU A 140 8.23 -11.83 -10.98
C LEU A 140 9.02 -10.83 -11.83
N GLN A 141 10.08 -10.24 -11.28
CA GLN A 141 10.95 -9.30 -11.99
C GLN A 141 11.86 -9.96 -13.03
N ALA A 142 12.21 -11.23 -12.85
CA ALA A 142 13.08 -11.95 -13.79
C ALA A 142 12.35 -12.35 -15.09
N ASP A 143 11.05 -12.60 -15.03
CA ASP A 143 10.24 -13.01 -16.19
C ASP A 143 9.61 -11.80 -16.91
N LEU A 144 10.44 -11.10 -17.68
CA LEU A 144 10.04 -9.92 -18.45
C LEU A 144 9.04 -10.21 -19.59
N THR A 145 8.73 -11.49 -19.87
CA THR A 145 7.83 -11.87 -20.97
C THR A 145 6.44 -12.20 -20.46
N CYS A 146 6.33 -13.07 -19.45
CA CYS A 146 5.03 -13.51 -18.94
C CYS A 146 4.56 -12.72 -17.72
N CYS A 147 5.47 -12.02 -17.05
CA CYS A 147 5.17 -11.14 -15.92
C CYS A 147 5.34 -9.65 -16.26
N SER A 148 5.34 -9.26 -17.55
CA SER A 148 5.60 -7.87 -17.95
C SER A 148 4.65 -6.86 -17.28
N GLU A 149 3.35 -7.15 -17.22
CA GLU A 149 2.36 -6.27 -16.58
C GLU A 149 2.53 -6.20 -15.05
N VAL A 150 2.92 -7.30 -14.41
CA VAL A 150 3.27 -7.32 -12.98
C VAL A 150 4.58 -6.56 -12.75
N GLY A 151 5.53 -6.68 -13.67
CA GLY A 151 6.79 -5.92 -13.70
C GLY A 151 6.54 -4.43 -13.80
N ASP A 152 5.62 -3.99 -14.66
CA ASP A 152 5.23 -2.59 -14.79
C ASP A 152 4.64 -2.03 -13.48
N LEU A 153 3.87 -2.84 -12.73
CA LEU A 153 3.40 -2.45 -11.39
C LEU A 153 4.54 -2.34 -10.37
N VAL A 154 5.49 -3.27 -10.42
CA VAL A 154 6.67 -3.23 -9.55
C VAL A 154 7.55 -2.02 -9.90
N ASP A 155 7.65 -1.66 -11.17
CA ASP A 155 8.37 -0.46 -11.63
C ASP A 155 7.65 0.82 -11.19
N LEU A 156 6.32 0.83 -11.26
CA LEU A 156 5.51 1.93 -10.71
C LEU A 156 5.68 2.06 -9.20
N LEU A 157 5.76 0.94 -8.48
CA LEU A 157 6.06 0.96 -7.05
C LEU A 157 7.50 1.44 -6.79
N ALA A 158 8.47 0.97 -7.57
CA ALA A 158 9.87 1.35 -7.45
C ALA A 158 10.11 2.85 -7.68
N PHE A 159 9.18 3.52 -8.37
CA PHE A 159 9.14 4.98 -8.46
C PHE A 159 9.13 5.63 -7.07
N PHE A 160 8.37 5.07 -6.12
CA PHE A 160 8.23 5.59 -4.75
C PHE A 160 9.25 5.02 -3.76
N VAL A 161 10.11 4.08 -4.19
CA VAL A 161 11.11 3.46 -3.31
C VAL A 161 12.38 4.33 -3.29
N PRO A 162 12.80 4.85 -2.12
CA PRO A 162 14.04 5.62 -2.03
C PRO A 162 15.25 4.83 -2.54
N SER A 163 16.17 5.51 -3.24
CA SER A 163 17.32 4.86 -3.90
C SER A 163 18.24 4.04 -2.97
N ASN A 164 18.25 4.35 -1.67
CA ASN A 164 19.04 3.66 -0.64
C ASN A 164 18.30 2.49 0.03
N VAL A 165 17.05 2.23 -0.36
CA VAL A 165 16.15 1.23 0.22
C VAL A 165 15.82 0.14 -0.81
N THR A 166 15.66 -1.13 -0.38
CA THR A 166 15.16 -2.19 -1.26
C THR A 166 13.64 -2.14 -1.39
N THR A 167 13.08 -2.53 -2.54
CA THR A 167 11.61 -2.61 -2.72
C THR A 167 10.96 -3.51 -1.68
N ASN A 168 11.57 -4.64 -1.33
CA ASN A 168 11.07 -5.54 -0.28
C ASN A 168 10.97 -4.82 1.08
N SER A 169 12.04 -4.16 1.52
CA SER A 169 12.02 -3.44 2.79
C SER A 169 11.02 -2.29 2.79
N PHE A 170 10.86 -1.57 1.66
CA PHE A 170 9.87 -0.51 1.54
C PHE A 170 8.44 -1.05 1.66
N VAL A 171 8.11 -2.10 0.91
CA VAL A 171 6.77 -2.73 0.99
C VAL A 171 6.47 -3.23 2.40
N LEU A 172 7.41 -3.93 3.03
CA LEU A 172 7.15 -4.55 4.33
C LEU A 172 7.14 -3.53 5.47
N ASN A 173 8.11 -2.60 5.51
CA ASN A 173 8.25 -1.64 6.60
C ASN A 173 7.32 -0.44 6.46
N GLU A 174 7.16 0.10 5.25
CA GLU A 174 6.46 1.36 5.04
C GLU A 174 5.01 1.12 4.62
N LEU A 175 4.79 0.24 3.65
CA LEU A 175 3.43 0.01 3.14
C LEU A 175 2.62 -0.90 4.07
N VAL A 176 3.10 -2.12 4.33
CA VAL A 176 2.33 -3.13 5.10
C VAL A 176 2.22 -2.70 6.56
N ASN A 177 3.36 -2.46 7.21
CA ASN A 177 3.35 -1.98 8.59
C ASN A 177 2.70 -0.60 8.72
N GLY A 178 2.94 0.33 7.79
CA GLY A 178 2.32 1.66 7.84
C GLY A 178 0.79 1.59 7.71
N VAL A 179 0.25 0.80 6.77
CA VAL A 179 -1.20 0.57 6.66
C VAL A 179 -1.75 -0.10 7.92
N ASN A 180 -1.05 -1.10 8.45
CA ASN A 180 -1.47 -1.79 9.66
C ASN A 180 -1.47 -0.86 10.87
N GLN A 181 -0.42 -0.06 11.07
CA GLN A 181 -0.36 0.94 12.13
C GLN A 181 -1.43 2.01 11.94
N PHE A 182 -1.65 2.49 10.71
CA PHE A 182 -2.66 3.51 10.41
C PHE A 182 -4.07 3.03 10.77
N PHE A 183 -4.49 1.87 10.26
CA PHE A 183 -5.87 1.41 10.41
C PHE A 183 -6.10 0.61 11.70
N CYS A 184 -5.14 -0.20 12.11
CA CYS A 184 -5.33 -1.26 13.10
C CYS A 184 -4.70 -0.98 14.47
N SER A 185 -4.01 0.15 14.64
CA SER A 185 -3.74 0.65 15.98
C SER A 185 -5.06 0.92 16.69
N SER A 186 -5.08 0.83 18.01
CA SER A 186 -6.32 0.90 18.80
C SER A 186 -6.30 2.02 19.81
N ILE A 187 -7.42 2.74 19.91
CA ILE A 187 -7.75 3.69 20.96
C ILE A 187 -8.93 3.12 21.77
N GLY A 188 -8.66 2.72 23.01
CA GLY A 188 -9.63 1.98 23.82
C GLY A 188 -10.04 0.66 23.17
N SER A 189 -11.32 0.52 22.81
CA SER A 189 -11.87 -0.69 22.16
C SER A 189 -12.08 -0.54 20.66
N SER A 190 -11.65 0.56 20.06
CA SER A 190 -11.87 0.84 18.64
C SER A 190 -10.53 1.00 17.91
N THR A 191 -10.49 0.52 16.67
CA THR A 191 -9.37 0.75 15.77
C THR A 191 -9.33 2.21 15.32
N CYS A 192 -8.12 2.72 15.06
CA CYS A 192 -7.89 4.07 14.54
C CYS A 192 -8.60 4.28 13.20
N GLY A 193 -8.61 3.25 12.34
CA GLY A 193 -9.33 3.25 11.08
C GLY A 193 -10.83 3.48 11.25
N TYR A 194 -11.48 2.70 12.12
CA TYR A 194 -12.92 2.86 12.36
C TYR A 194 -13.23 4.18 13.06
N ASN A 195 -12.42 4.58 14.04
CA ASN A 195 -12.62 5.85 14.75
C ASN A 195 -12.54 7.04 13.77
N THR A 196 -11.55 7.04 12.88
CA THR A 196 -11.40 8.04 11.81
C THR A 196 -12.61 8.04 10.87
N PHE A 197 -13.03 6.87 10.37
CA PHE A 197 -14.19 6.77 9.47
C PHE A 197 -15.48 7.24 10.13
N SER A 198 -15.72 6.83 11.38
CA SER A 198 -16.89 7.23 12.15
C SER A 198 -16.91 8.74 12.41
N GLN A 199 -15.77 9.36 12.69
CA GLN A 199 -15.71 10.80 12.87
C GLN A 199 -15.97 11.51 11.54
N MET A 200 -15.26 11.16 10.46
CA MET A 200 -15.45 11.77 9.14
C MET A 200 -16.91 11.72 8.67
N THR A 201 -17.55 10.57 8.80
CA THR A 201 -18.96 10.37 8.36
C THR A 201 -19.98 11.00 9.31
N SER A 202 -19.59 11.33 10.54
CA SER A 202 -20.42 12.11 11.47
C SER A 202 -20.26 13.62 11.30
N THR A 203 -19.07 14.06 10.88
CA THR A 203 -18.72 15.48 10.71
C THR A 203 -19.19 16.02 9.37
N TYR A 204 -19.05 15.23 8.30
CA TYR A 204 -19.34 15.65 6.93
C TYR A 204 -20.52 14.85 6.37
N SER A 205 -21.40 15.51 5.61
CA SER A 205 -22.31 14.78 4.72
C SER A 205 -21.58 14.31 3.45
N SER A 206 -22.20 13.39 2.70
CA SER A 206 -21.65 12.90 1.43
C SER A 206 -21.41 14.00 0.39
N SER A 207 -22.15 15.11 0.46
CA SER A 207 -22.00 16.26 -0.44
C SER A 207 -20.94 17.27 0.02
N GLU A 208 -20.54 17.22 1.29
CA GLU A 208 -19.54 18.13 1.88
C GLU A 208 -18.16 17.47 1.97
N PHE A 209 -18.10 16.15 2.12
CA PHE A 209 -16.84 15.43 2.19
C PHE A 209 -16.08 15.53 0.87
N THR A 210 -14.84 16.00 0.95
CA THR A 210 -13.88 15.88 -0.14
C THR A 210 -12.64 15.19 0.39
N LEU A 211 -12.11 14.19 -0.34
CA LEU A 211 -10.90 13.48 0.10
C LEU A 211 -9.74 14.46 0.32
N LEU A 212 -9.62 15.46 -0.56
CA LEU A 212 -8.59 16.47 -0.47
C LEU A 212 -8.77 17.33 0.80
N GLU A 213 -9.92 17.97 0.99
CA GLU A 213 -10.08 18.95 2.09
C GLU A 213 -10.27 18.28 3.45
N SER A 214 -11.00 17.17 3.51
CA SER A 214 -11.32 16.52 4.78
C SER A 214 -10.16 15.66 5.29
N VAL A 215 -9.38 15.02 4.41
CA VAL A 215 -8.33 14.06 4.80
C VAL A 215 -6.94 14.61 4.57
N VAL A 216 -6.65 15.16 3.39
CA VAL A 216 -5.27 15.53 3.00
C VAL A 216 -4.87 16.90 3.53
N MET A 217 -5.72 17.92 3.38
CA MET A 217 -5.43 19.31 3.72
C MET A 217 -4.91 19.51 5.16
N PRO A 218 -5.46 18.86 6.20
CA PRO A 218 -4.93 18.99 7.56
C PRO A 218 -3.44 18.66 7.67
N PHE A 219 -2.90 17.76 6.85
CA PHE A 219 -1.47 17.43 6.89
C PHE A 219 -0.58 18.44 6.17
N VAL A 220 -1.18 19.36 5.39
CA VAL A 220 -0.48 20.33 4.56
C VAL A 220 -0.91 21.79 4.79
N THR A 221 -1.80 22.09 5.74
CA THR A 221 -2.26 23.47 6.01
C THR A 221 -2.29 23.89 7.47
N ILE A 222 -1.93 23.05 8.43
CA ILE A 222 -1.92 23.47 9.83
C ILE A 222 -0.69 24.36 10.09
N SER A 223 -0.94 25.55 10.63
CA SER A 223 0.14 26.49 10.98
C SER A 223 1.08 25.92 12.03
N SER A 224 2.37 26.28 11.93
CA SER A 224 3.37 25.85 12.89
C SER A 224 3.05 26.30 14.31
N GLY A 225 3.08 25.36 15.26
CA GLY A 225 2.69 25.54 16.65
C GLY A 225 1.23 25.20 16.96
N GLU A 226 0.38 24.99 15.95
CA GLU A 226 -1.02 24.61 16.12
C GLU A 226 -1.27 23.11 15.86
N GLU A 227 -0.27 22.35 15.41
CA GLU A 227 -0.42 20.95 14.95
C GLU A 227 -1.05 20.06 16.01
N CYS A 228 -0.62 20.17 17.27
CA CYS A 228 -1.12 19.31 18.34
C CYS A 228 -2.53 19.65 18.81
N THR A 229 -2.93 20.92 18.67
CA THR A 229 -4.29 21.37 18.98
C THR A 229 -5.22 20.98 17.83
N ALA A 230 -4.82 21.24 16.59
CA ALA A 230 -5.55 20.87 15.39
C ALA A 230 -5.79 19.35 15.28
N MET A 231 -4.79 18.52 15.58
CA MET A 231 -4.92 17.05 15.55
C MET A 231 -5.84 16.50 16.64
N LYS A 232 -6.27 17.31 17.62
CA LYS A 232 -7.35 16.98 18.57
C LYS A 232 -8.73 17.37 18.06
N GLY A 233 -8.82 17.80 16.80
CA GLY A 233 -10.03 18.33 16.18
C GLY A 233 -10.41 19.74 16.62
N GLU A 234 -9.52 20.44 17.35
CA GLU A 234 -9.75 21.84 17.71
C GLU A 234 -9.49 22.77 16.51
N SER A 235 -9.99 24.01 16.61
CA SER A 235 -9.82 25.00 15.55
C SER A 235 -8.36 25.41 15.37
N TYR A 236 -7.95 25.60 14.12
CA TYR A 236 -6.61 26.07 13.73
C TYR A 236 -6.71 27.07 12.58
N THR A 237 -5.60 27.78 12.33
CA THR A 237 -5.47 28.66 11.18
C THR A 237 -4.98 27.85 9.97
N ASP A 238 -5.87 27.65 9.00
CA ASP A 238 -5.51 27.02 7.73
C ASP A 238 -4.62 27.98 6.93
N THR A 239 -3.39 27.58 6.67
CA THR A 239 -2.38 28.43 6.03
C THR A 239 -2.67 28.72 4.56
N ALA A 240 -3.48 27.91 3.88
CA ALA A 240 -3.83 28.10 2.47
C ALA A 240 -4.90 29.17 2.30
N SER A 241 -5.94 29.12 3.14
CA SER A 241 -7.09 30.03 3.13
C SER A 241 -6.93 31.23 4.07
N LEU A 242 -6.04 31.15 5.06
CA LEU A 242 -5.89 32.08 6.18
C LEU A 242 -7.16 32.23 7.04
N ALA A 243 -8.06 31.25 6.95
CA ALA A 243 -9.28 31.19 7.72
C ALA A 243 -9.15 30.19 8.89
N SER A 244 -10.07 30.30 9.85
CA SER A 244 -10.21 29.26 10.87
C SER A 244 -10.80 28.00 10.23
N ALA A 245 -10.16 26.87 10.47
CA ALA A 245 -10.62 25.54 10.09
C ALA A 245 -10.60 24.60 11.30
N SER A 246 -11.14 23.40 11.14
CA SER A 246 -11.00 22.29 12.09
C SER A 246 -10.92 20.98 11.31
N THR A 247 -10.38 19.95 11.94
CA THR A 247 -10.38 18.59 11.39
C THR A 247 -10.99 17.64 12.42
N ILE A 248 -11.01 16.34 12.13
CA ILE A 248 -11.44 15.34 13.10
C ILE A 248 -10.39 15.19 14.21
N ASP A 249 -10.75 14.52 15.29
CA ASP A 249 -9.78 14.15 16.32
C ASP A 249 -8.94 12.96 15.86
N TYR A 250 -7.72 13.25 15.39
CA TYR A 250 -6.72 12.24 15.07
C TYR A 250 -6.02 11.69 16.32
N SER A 251 -6.24 12.29 17.50
CA SER A 251 -5.86 11.79 18.81
C SER A 251 -4.45 11.19 18.82
N CYS A 252 -4.21 10.12 19.57
CA CYS A 252 -2.95 9.38 19.47
C CYS A 252 -2.75 8.64 18.14
N CYS A 253 -3.78 8.46 17.31
CA CYS A 253 -3.67 7.69 16.07
C CYS A 253 -2.69 8.33 15.09
N ILE A 254 -2.52 9.65 15.14
CA ILE A 254 -1.55 10.35 14.29
C ILE A 254 -0.10 9.86 14.50
N ASP A 255 0.25 9.38 15.69
CA ASP A 255 1.60 8.86 15.94
C ASP A 255 1.89 7.63 15.09
N HIS A 256 0.89 6.77 14.92
CA HIS A 256 0.92 5.56 14.10
C HIS A 256 0.67 5.81 12.61
N MET A 257 -0.02 6.90 12.26
CA MET A 257 -0.24 7.31 10.87
C MET A 257 0.98 8.03 10.27
N ARG A 258 1.72 8.78 11.10
CA ARG A 258 2.83 9.64 10.68
C ARG A 258 3.91 8.92 9.85
N PRO A 259 4.37 7.70 10.18
CA PRO A 259 5.33 6.98 9.36
C PRO A 259 4.87 6.80 7.92
N LEU A 260 3.62 6.35 7.71
CA LEU A 260 3.07 6.15 6.37
C LEU A 260 3.00 7.47 5.59
N ILE A 261 2.53 8.55 6.22
CA ILE A 261 2.42 9.86 5.57
C ILE A 261 3.80 10.38 5.16
N LYS A 262 4.79 10.26 6.05
CA LYS A 262 6.18 10.63 5.74
C LYS A 262 6.75 9.80 4.60
N SER A 263 6.51 8.49 4.58
CA SER A 263 7.00 7.63 3.50
C SER A 263 6.36 7.97 2.15
N ILE A 264 5.12 8.45 2.13
CA ILE A 264 4.49 9.01 0.93
C ILE A 264 5.19 10.32 0.52
N GLN A 265 5.37 11.25 1.47
CA GLN A 265 6.04 12.53 1.21
C GLN A 265 7.47 12.33 0.68
N ASP A 266 8.29 11.54 1.37
CA ASP A 266 9.66 11.19 0.96
C ASP A 266 9.69 10.55 -0.44
N GLY A 267 8.69 9.70 -0.74
CA GLY A 267 8.49 9.13 -2.06
C GLY A 267 8.27 10.20 -3.12
N PHE A 268 7.44 11.21 -2.86
CA PHE A 268 7.26 12.36 -3.76
C PHE A 268 8.53 13.20 -3.91
N GLU A 269 9.24 13.51 -2.82
CA GLU A 269 10.46 14.33 -2.88
C GLU A 269 11.54 13.67 -3.72
N TYR A 270 11.70 12.35 -3.56
CA TYR A 270 12.64 11.57 -4.37
C TYR A 270 12.36 11.67 -5.88
N LEU A 271 11.12 11.90 -6.28
CA LEU A 271 10.70 11.94 -7.68
C LEU A 271 10.88 13.29 -8.34
N PHE A 272 10.54 14.35 -7.61
CA PHE A 272 10.53 15.70 -8.12
C PHE A 272 11.81 16.47 -7.78
N ASP A 273 12.65 15.95 -6.88
CA ASP A 273 13.85 16.63 -6.33
C ASP A 273 13.49 17.94 -5.58
N ASP A 274 12.20 18.14 -5.32
CA ASP A 274 11.58 19.25 -4.61
C ASP A 274 10.70 18.69 -3.49
N THR A 275 10.50 19.44 -2.41
CA THR A 275 9.62 18.97 -1.33
C THR A 275 8.18 18.85 -1.82
N THR A 276 7.40 17.92 -1.24
CA THR A 276 5.96 17.78 -1.58
C THR A 276 5.24 19.13 -1.46
N ILE A 277 5.60 19.92 -0.46
CA ILE A 277 5.00 21.23 -0.20
C ILE A 277 5.42 22.28 -1.23
N ASP A 278 6.67 22.28 -1.68
CA ASP A 278 7.14 23.20 -2.72
C ASP A 278 6.43 22.92 -4.05
N VAL A 279 6.28 21.64 -4.40
CA VAL A 279 5.52 21.23 -5.59
C VAL A 279 4.07 21.70 -5.49
N LEU A 280 3.38 21.44 -4.37
CA LEU A 280 1.98 21.85 -4.18
C LEU A 280 1.82 23.38 -4.24
N ASN A 281 2.71 24.12 -3.61
CA ASN A 281 2.71 25.60 -3.64
C ASN A 281 3.01 26.16 -5.04
N GLY A 282 3.79 25.44 -5.87
CA GLY A 282 4.03 25.82 -7.25
C GLY A 282 2.85 25.53 -8.20
N MET A 283 1.98 24.59 -7.84
CA MET A 283 0.86 24.15 -8.69
C MET A 283 -0.44 24.91 -8.43
N ILE A 284 -0.61 25.49 -7.24
CA ILE A 284 -1.88 26.06 -6.79
C ILE A 284 -1.76 27.59 -6.63
N GLU A 285 -2.71 28.30 -7.21
CA GLU A 285 -2.92 29.73 -6.94
C GLU A 285 -3.90 29.87 -5.76
N PHE A 286 -3.44 30.51 -4.68
CA PHE A 286 -4.26 30.74 -3.50
C PHE A 286 -5.14 31.98 -3.64
N SER A 287 -6.38 31.88 -3.21
CA SER A 287 -7.32 33.03 -3.18
C SER A 287 -6.93 34.07 -2.14
N SER A 288 -6.26 33.65 -1.06
CA SER A 288 -5.80 34.52 0.02
C SER A 288 -4.37 34.98 -0.22
N SER A 289 -4.14 36.29 -0.12
CA SER A 289 -2.80 36.88 -0.23
C SER A 289 -1.90 36.37 0.90
N GLY A 290 -0.83 35.66 0.54
CA GLY A 290 0.08 35.00 1.50
C GLY A 290 -0.33 33.59 1.91
N GLY A 291 -1.41 33.06 1.32
CA GLY A 291 -1.79 31.66 1.46
C GLY A 291 -0.72 30.72 0.92
N LYS A 292 -0.51 29.61 1.62
CA LYS A 292 0.45 28.55 1.23
C LYS A 292 0.15 27.23 1.93
N PHE A 293 0.60 26.13 1.33
CA PHE A 293 0.77 24.85 2.02
C PHE A 293 2.04 24.87 2.89
N VAL A 294 2.00 24.08 3.97
CA VAL A 294 3.09 23.86 4.93
C VAL A 294 3.12 22.39 5.36
N ASP A 295 4.29 21.80 5.61
CA ASP A 295 4.35 20.43 6.10
C ASP A 295 4.00 20.37 7.59
N SER A 296 2.81 19.88 7.91
CA SER A 296 2.32 19.80 9.29
C SER A 296 2.78 18.51 9.99
N VAL A 297 3.20 17.50 9.23
CA VAL A 297 3.47 16.15 9.74
C VAL A 297 4.64 16.13 10.73
N PRO A 298 5.78 16.82 10.52
CA PRO A 298 6.88 16.88 11.49
C PRO A 298 6.47 17.48 12.83
N GLY A 299 5.61 18.50 12.83
CA GLY A 299 5.11 19.15 14.04
C GLY A 299 4.33 18.20 14.94
N THR A 300 3.66 17.20 14.35
CA THR A 300 2.88 16.19 15.09
C THR A 300 3.72 15.29 16.00
N ALA A 301 5.04 15.19 15.79
CA ALA A 301 5.93 14.38 16.62
C ALA A 301 6.08 14.90 18.06
N SER A 302 5.76 16.17 18.29
CA SER A 302 5.79 16.78 19.62
C SER A 302 4.49 16.60 20.40
N CYS A 303 3.45 16.04 19.78
CA CYS A 303 2.13 16.01 20.36
C CYS A 303 1.98 14.96 21.44
N THR A 304 1.63 15.42 22.63
CA THR A 304 1.29 14.57 23.77
C THR A 304 -0.24 14.51 23.91
N PHE A 305 -0.82 13.42 23.43
CA PHE A 305 -2.25 13.14 23.58
C PHE A 305 -2.52 12.47 24.94
N THR A 306 -3.71 12.70 25.50
CA THR A 306 -4.12 12.07 26.76
C THR A 306 -4.44 10.60 26.59
N ASP A 307 -4.97 10.23 25.43
CA ASP A 307 -5.23 8.85 25.04
C ASP A 307 -3.94 8.24 24.47
N THR A 308 -3.69 6.97 24.78
CA THR A 308 -2.53 6.23 24.27
C THR A 308 -3.01 5.17 23.29
N CYS A 309 -2.48 5.20 22.07
CA CYS A 309 -2.81 4.22 21.05
C CYS A 309 -1.90 3.00 21.22
N SER A 310 -2.49 1.82 21.14
CA SER A 310 -1.73 0.57 21.18
C SER A 310 -1.44 0.10 19.76
N ASP A 311 -0.23 -0.43 19.56
CA ASP A 311 0.15 -1.07 18.29
C ASP A 311 -0.82 -2.19 17.90
N PRO A 312 -0.93 -2.49 16.59
CA PRO A 312 -1.63 -3.68 16.12
C PRO A 312 -1.06 -4.97 16.74
N SER A 313 -1.86 -6.05 16.69
CA SER A 313 -1.47 -7.33 17.28
C SER A 313 -0.26 -7.99 16.61
N TYR A 314 0.05 -7.60 15.37
CA TYR A 314 1.23 -8.05 14.65
C TYR A 314 1.83 -6.92 13.81
N LEU A 315 3.12 -6.67 13.97
CA LEU A 315 3.92 -5.85 13.06
C LEU A 315 5.08 -6.68 12.56
N ILE A 316 5.38 -6.53 11.27
CA ILE A 316 6.56 -7.15 10.68
C ILE A 316 7.79 -6.51 11.33
N ALA A 317 8.72 -7.34 11.82
CA ALA A 317 9.99 -6.83 12.34
C ALA A 317 10.70 -6.02 11.25
N GLN A 318 11.35 -4.91 11.62
CA GLN A 318 11.96 -4.00 10.67
C GLN A 318 12.95 -4.74 9.75
N GLN A 319 12.69 -4.70 8.45
CA GLN A 319 13.52 -5.33 7.43
C GLN A 319 14.72 -4.44 7.12
N THR A 320 15.89 -5.06 6.91
CA THR A 320 17.12 -4.34 6.60
C THR A 320 17.00 -3.64 5.24
N ALA A 321 17.17 -2.31 5.25
CA ALA A 321 16.85 -1.46 4.11
C ALA A 321 17.99 -1.30 3.09
N THR A 322 19.25 -1.47 3.50
CA THR A 322 20.37 -0.85 2.79
C THR A 322 20.66 -1.48 1.43
N ARG A 323 20.47 -0.70 0.37
CA ARG A 323 21.02 -0.99 -0.97
C ARG A 323 22.44 -0.42 -1.06
N THR A 324 23.40 -1.20 -1.57
CA THR A 324 24.76 -0.68 -1.81
C THR A 324 24.73 0.26 -3.02
N PRO A 325 25.11 1.54 -2.91
CA PRO A 325 25.14 2.44 -4.07
C PRO A 325 26.08 1.90 -5.15
N GLY A 326 25.62 1.84 -6.39
CA GLY A 326 26.43 1.41 -7.55
C GLY A 326 26.43 -0.09 -7.85
N THR A 327 25.70 -0.93 -7.10
CA THR A 327 25.40 -2.29 -7.57
C THR A 327 24.28 -2.23 -8.62
N ASN A 328 24.56 -2.71 -9.83
CA ASN A 328 23.58 -2.91 -10.91
C ASN A 328 22.56 -3.98 -10.50
N ASP A 329 21.64 -3.62 -9.62
CA ASP A 329 20.38 -4.31 -9.42
C ASP A 329 19.42 -3.83 -10.53
N PRO A 330 18.75 -4.71 -11.27
CA PRO A 330 18.01 -4.39 -12.49
C PRO A 330 16.67 -3.67 -12.23
N VAL A 331 16.69 -2.67 -11.35
CA VAL A 331 15.76 -1.53 -11.35
C VAL A 331 16.51 -0.28 -11.85
N GLN A 332 17.53 -0.48 -12.68
CA GLN A 332 18.19 0.62 -13.37
C GLN A 332 17.38 1.02 -14.58
N PHE A 333 16.62 2.09 -14.39
CA PHE A 333 16.26 3.07 -15.40
C PHE A 333 17.20 3.00 -16.62
N ARG A 334 16.62 2.73 -17.79
CA ARG A 334 17.18 3.14 -19.07
C ARG A 334 17.23 4.68 -19.13
N ARG A 335 18.19 5.30 -18.43
CA ARG A 335 18.62 6.70 -18.64
C ARG A 335 19.75 6.79 -19.68
N ASN A 336 19.72 5.92 -20.71
CA ASN A 336 20.62 6.02 -21.87
C ASN A 336 19.83 6.30 -23.17
N GLY A 337 18.93 7.29 -23.15
CA GLY A 337 18.11 7.59 -24.33
C GLY A 337 17.74 9.06 -24.60
N VAL A 338 17.80 9.96 -23.61
CA VAL A 338 17.29 11.35 -23.79
C VAL A 338 18.39 12.41 -23.65
N GLN A 339 19.66 12.02 -23.83
CA GLN A 339 20.77 12.97 -23.92
C GLN A 339 21.56 12.86 -25.23
N GLN A 340 20.85 12.64 -26.34
CA GLN A 340 21.33 13.00 -27.67
C GLN A 340 20.17 13.52 -28.52
N ARG A 341 19.90 14.82 -28.37
CA ARG A 341 19.70 15.77 -29.47
C ARG A 341 19.39 17.15 -28.90
N LEU A 342 20.42 18.00 -28.93
CA LEU A 342 20.26 19.36 -29.44
C LEU A 342 19.70 19.30 -30.87
#